data_AF-A0A7X6ZIA4-F1
#
_entry.id   AF-A0A7X6ZIA4-F1
#
_cell.length_a   1.000
_cell.length_b   1.000
_cell.length_c   1.000
_cell.angle_alpha   90.00
_cell.angle_beta   90.00
_cell.angle_gamma   90.00
#
_symmetry.space_group_name_H-M   'P 1'
#
loop_
_entity.id
_entity.type
_entity.pdbx_description
1 polymer ?
#
loop_
_entity_poly.entity_id
_entity_poly.type
_entity_poly.pdbx_seq_one_letter_code
_entity_poly.pdbx_strand_id
1 'polypeptide(L)'
;MIYGTDCNAVDIAAVFLVLLALLLGWRRGLAGTLWQLLGTLIILLVALRCYRPFGILLTQHTIQLADNPELAGALAFLLISLVLGLGWLVLRALLGVLLTIIFNEKINRGGGAVAGLIQGLALVFLCVYAAGLWPQPAMRQLFVQNSVVGRSIFRLSPRLLVAVESHLPAPAWSLEEPQQP
;
A
#
# COMPACT_ATOMS: atom_id res chain seq x y z
N MET A 1 18.25 -12.12 -27.67
CA MET A 1 18.09 -11.10 -28.73
C MET A 1 17.25 -9.96 -28.17
N ILE A 2 17.79 -8.75 -28.26
CA ILE A 2 17.12 -7.44 -28.19
C ILE A 2 16.58 -7.04 -26.81
N TYR A 3 17.21 -6.02 -26.22
CA TYR A 3 16.63 -5.17 -25.18
C TYR A 3 15.29 -4.64 -25.70
N GLY A 4 14.21 -5.33 -25.38
CA GLY A 4 12.87 -4.78 -25.51
C GLY A 4 12.80 -3.56 -24.59
N THR A 5 12.37 -2.44 -25.13
CA THR A 5 11.96 -1.27 -24.34
C THR A 5 10.77 -1.67 -23.45
N ASP A 6 11.06 -2.36 -22.34
CA ASP A 6 10.11 -2.98 -21.41
C ASP A 6 9.62 -2.02 -20.31
N CYS A 7 9.86 -0.71 -20.45
CA CYS A 7 9.31 0.29 -19.53
C CYS A 7 7.84 0.51 -19.85
N ASN A 8 6.97 -0.24 -19.15
CA ASN A 8 5.53 -0.01 -19.22
C ASN A 8 5.16 1.32 -18.53
N ALA A 9 4.01 1.91 -18.88
CA ALA A 9 3.50 3.13 -18.25
C ALA A 9 3.44 3.03 -16.71
N VAL A 10 3.20 1.82 -16.19
CA VAL A 10 3.21 1.52 -14.75
C VAL A 10 4.60 1.69 -14.13
N ASP A 11 5.66 1.26 -14.82
CA ASP A 11 7.04 1.40 -14.33
C ASP A 11 7.47 2.88 -14.36
N ILE A 12 7.09 3.62 -15.40
CA ILE A 12 7.33 5.07 -15.50
C ILE A 12 6.61 5.81 -14.37
N ALA A 13 5.32 5.49 -14.14
CA ALA A 13 4.54 6.08 -13.06
C ALA A 13 5.12 5.73 -11.68
N ALA A 14 5.60 4.50 -11.49
CA ALA A 14 6.24 4.07 -10.26
C ALA A 14 7.53 4.84 -9.99
N VAL A 15 8.42 4.96 -10.99
CA VAL A 15 9.64 5.75 -10.88
C VAL A 15 9.32 7.21 -10.59
N PHE A 16 8.33 7.79 -11.30
CA PHE A 16 7.89 9.15 -11.07
C PHE A 16 7.37 9.36 -9.64
N LEU A 17 6.55 8.45 -9.11
CA LEU A 17 6.06 8.51 -7.74
C LEU A 17 7.19 8.40 -6.71
N VAL A 18 8.16 7.50 -6.92
CA VAL A 18 9.32 7.37 -6.03
C VAL A 18 10.17 8.63 -6.05
N LEU A 19 10.45 9.19 -7.23
CA LEU A 19 11.21 10.44 -7.36
C LEU A 19 10.47 11.62 -6.73
N LEU A 20 9.15 11.70 -6.92
CA LEU A 20 8.31 12.73 -6.30
C LEU A 20 8.33 12.59 -4.76
N ALA A 21 8.20 11.37 -4.24
CA ALA A 21 8.27 11.11 -2.80
C ALA A 21 9.64 11.42 -2.21
N LEU A 22 10.73 11.11 -2.94
CA LEU A 22 12.09 11.49 -2.57
C LEU A 22 12.25 13.01 -2.52
N LEU A 23 11.81 13.73 -3.56
CA LEU A 23 11.92 15.19 -3.62
C LEU A 23 11.08 15.87 -2.54
N LEU A 24 9.86 15.37 -2.30
CA LEU A 24 9.00 15.84 -1.22
C LEU A 24 9.61 15.55 0.14
N GLY A 25 10.21 14.37 0.31
CA GLY A 25 10.90 13.97 1.55
C GLY A 25 12.10 14.85 1.84
N TRP A 26 12.91 15.14 0.82
CA TRP A 26 14.00 16.11 0.91
C TRP A 26 13.50 17.48 1.37
N ARG A 27 12.41 17.99 0.77
CA ARG A 27 11.84 19.31 1.08
C ARG A 27 11.20 19.39 2.47
N ARG A 28 10.54 18.31 2.91
CA ARG A 28 9.84 18.24 4.21
C ARG A 28 10.79 17.98 5.38
N GLY A 29 11.98 17.45 5.11
CA GLY A 29 12.93 17.01 6.12
C GLY A 29 12.56 15.66 6.74
N LEU A 30 13.41 15.16 7.62
CA LEU A 30 13.36 13.82 8.18
C LEU A 30 12.11 13.63 9.06
N ALA A 31 11.87 14.51 10.03
CA ALA A 31 10.77 14.36 10.98
C ALA A 31 9.40 14.31 10.28
N GLY A 32 9.16 15.25 9.36
CA GLY A 32 7.90 15.33 8.61
C GLY A 32 7.69 14.12 7.69
N THR A 33 8.77 13.54 7.17
CA THR A 33 8.69 12.38 6.27
C THR A 33 8.58 11.07 7.05
N LEU A 34 9.23 10.93 8.20
CA LEU A 34 9.09 9.78 9.08
C LEU A 34 7.66 9.58 9.55
N TRP A 35 6.97 10.67 9.93
CA TRP A 35 5.56 10.59 10.30
C TRP A 35 4.72 10.04 9.14
N GLN A 36 4.90 10.58 7.93
CA GLN A 36 4.15 10.11 6.76
C GLN A 36 4.49 8.68 6.35
N LEU A 37 5.76 8.29 6.48
CA LEU A 37 6.23 6.94 6.26
C LEU A 37 5.54 5.97 7.21
N LEU A 38 5.49 6.28 8.51
CA LEU A 38 4.78 5.48 9.51
C LEU A 38 3.31 5.31 9.14
N GLY A 39 2.61 6.40 8.80
CA GLY A 39 1.22 6.33 8.34
C GLY A 39 1.04 5.43 7.11
N THR A 40 1.91 5.60 6.11
CA THR A 40 1.85 4.82 4.87
C THR A 40 2.12 3.33 5.13
N LEU A 41 3.07 3.01 6.01
CA LEU A 41 3.36 1.63 6.42
C LEU A 41 2.20 1.02 7.20
N ILE A 42 1.59 1.75 8.14
CA ILE A 42 0.42 1.29 8.89
C ILE A 42 -0.72 0.98 7.92
N ILE A 43 -1.04 1.91 7.01
CA ILE A 43 -2.09 1.71 6.00
C ILE A 43 -1.79 0.45 5.17
N LEU A 44 -0.55 0.31 4.68
CA LEU A 44 -0.14 -0.83 3.86
C LEU A 44 -0.29 -2.15 4.61
N LEU A 45 0.20 -2.24 5.85
CA LEU A 45 0.15 -3.45 6.67
C LEU A 45 -1.30 -3.84 7.00
N VAL A 46 -2.12 -2.86 7.42
CA VAL A 46 -3.53 -3.11 7.74
C VAL A 46 -4.32 -3.49 6.50
N ALA A 47 -4.12 -2.82 5.36
CA ALA A 47 -4.76 -3.17 4.11
C ALA A 47 -4.37 -4.59 3.66
N LEU A 48 -3.08 -4.96 3.73
CA LEU A 48 -2.61 -6.31 3.40
C LEU A 48 -3.15 -7.40 4.33
N ARG A 49 -3.34 -7.10 5.62
CA ARG A 49 -3.85 -8.08 6.58
C ARG A 49 -5.37 -8.25 6.50
N CYS A 50 -6.09 -7.14 6.35
CA CYS A 50 -7.53 -7.10 6.52
C CYS A 50 -8.31 -7.24 5.20
N TYR A 51 -7.69 -7.06 4.01
CA TYR A 51 -8.46 -7.11 2.75
C TYR A 51 -9.16 -8.45 2.50
N ARG A 52 -8.54 -9.58 2.87
CA ARG A 52 -9.16 -10.91 2.71
C ARG A 52 -10.38 -11.08 3.61
N PRO A 53 -10.24 -10.97 4.94
CA PRO A 53 -11.39 -11.22 5.82
C PRO A 53 -12.47 -10.14 5.65
N PHE A 54 -12.10 -8.90 5.32
CA PHE A 54 -13.06 -7.84 5.00
C PHE A 54 -13.75 -8.08 3.65
N GLY A 55 -13.03 -8.63 2.66
CA GLY A 55 -13.61 -9.07 1.39
C GLY A 55 -14.68 -10.14 1.58
N ILE A 56 -14.46 -11.11 2.48
CA ILE A 56 -15.46 -12.13 2.83
C ILE A 56 -16.71 -11.47 3.43
N LEU A 57 -16.55 -10.55 4.38
CA LEU A 57 -17.68 -9.80 4.95
C LEU A 57 -18.48 -9.04 3.88
N LEU A 58 -17.78 -8.44 2.89
CA LEU A 58 -18.43 -7.76 1.77
C LEU A 58 -19.23 -8.72 0.88
N THR A 59 -18.70 -9.93 0.60
CA THR A 59 -19.43 -10.94 -0.19
C THR A 59 -20.70 -11.42 0.51
N GLN A 60 -20.69 -11.49 1.84
CA GLN A 60 -21.85 -11.93 2.63
C GLN A 60 -22.98 -10.89 2.65
N HIS A 61 -22.65 -9.60 2.58
CA HIS A 61 -23.63 -8.51 2.66
C HIS A 61 -24.05 -7.95 1.30
N THR A 62 -23.37 -8.32 0.20
CA THR A 62 -23.65 -7.77 -1.14
C THR A 62 -23.83 -8.88 -2.18
N ILE A 63 -25.07 -9.07 -2.64
CA ILE A 63 -25.47 -10.13 -3.60
C ILE A 63 -24.64 -10.10 -4.89
N GLN A 64 -24.31 -8.92 -5.42
CA GLN A 64 -23.52 -8.77 -6.65
C GLN A 64 -22.03 -9.12 -6.49
N LEU A 65 -21.51 -9.12 -5.25
CA LEU A 65 -20.12 -9.45 -4.97
C LEU A 65 -19.93 -10.93 -4.59
N ALA A 66 -21.01 -11.63 -4.24
CA ALA A 66 -20.98 -13.06 -3.92
C ALA A 66 -20.44 -13.90 -5.09
N ASP A 67 -20.76 -13.52 -6.33
CA ASP A 67 -20.31 -14.21 -7.54
C ASP A 67 -18.85 -13.90 -7.92
N ASN A 68 -18.22 -12.89 -7.30
CA ASN A 68 -16.87 -12.42 -7.66
C ASN A 68 -16.01 -12.13 -6.41
N PRO A 69 -15.51 -13.16 -5.71
CA PRO A 69 -14.72 -12.99 -4.49
C PRO A 69 -13.42 -12.20 -4.71
N GLU A 70 -12.85 -12.26 -5.93
CA GLU A 70 -11.67 -11.46 -6.29
C GLU A 70 -11.97 -9.95 -6.32
N LEU A 71 -13.14 -9.55 -6.86
CA LEU A 71 -13.60 -8.15 -6.84
C LEU A 71 -13.79 -7.67 -5.40
N ALA A 72 -14.40 -8.50 -4.56
CA ALA A 72 -14.64 -8.16 -3.17
C ALA A 72 -13.34 -7.91 -2.38
N GLY A 73 -12.32 -8.74 -2.61
CA GLY A 73 -10.99 -8.55 -2.02
C GLY A 73 -10.30 -7.26 -2.50
N ALA A 74 -10.38 -6.95 -3.80
CA ALA A 74 -9.81 -5.72 -4.37
C ALA A 74 -10.50 -4.46 -3.81
N LEU A 75 -11.84 -4.49 -3.75
CA LEU A 75 -12.64 -3.40 -3.19
C LEU A 75 -12.39 -3.22 -1.70
N ALA A 76 -12.28 -4.31 -0.93
CA ALA A 76 -11.93 -4.26 0.48
C ALA A 76 -10.56 -3.61 0.69
N PHE A 77 -9.54 -4.00 -0.09
CA PHE A 77 -8.21 -3.38 -0.01
C PHE A 77 -8.26 -1.87 -0.29
N LEU A 78 -8.98 -1.46 -1.35
CA LEU A 78 -9.14 -0.06 -1.71
C LEU A 78 -9.88 0.72 -0.63
N LEU A 79 -10.96 0.18 -0.08
CA LEU A 79 -11.78 0.83 0.92
C LEU A 79 -11.00 1.01 2.23
N ILE A 80 -10.30 -0.03 2.70
CA ILE A 80 -9.43 0.06 3.88
C ILE A 80 -8.34 1.11 3.66
N SER A 81 -7.66 1.07 2.51
CA SER A 81 -6.59 2.02 2.18
C SER A 81 -7.11 3.46 2.13
N LEU A 82 -8.30 3.68 1.55
CA LEU A 82 -8.92 4.98 1.42
C LEU A 82 -9.35 5.53 2.79
N VAL A 83 -10.05 4.73 3.59
CA VAL A 83 -10.54 5.15 4.92
C VAL A 83 -9.37 5.47 5.85
N LEU A 84 -8.36 4.60 5.90
CA LEU A 84 -7.18 4.84 6.73
C LEU A 84 -6.33 6.00 6.19
N GLY A 85 -6.23 6.16 4.87
CA GLY A 85 -5.54 7.29 4.24
C GLY A 85 -6.19 8.63 4.59
N LEU A 86 -7.52 8.71 4.53
CA LEU A 86 -8.28 9.88 4.94
C LEU A 86 -8.15 10.14 6.44
N GLY A 87 -8.29 9.09 7.26
CA GLY A 87 -8.12 9.19 8.71
C GLY A 87 -6.72 9.69 9.08
N TRP A 88 -5.68 9.21 8.40
CA TRP A 88 -4.30 9.66 8.59
C TRP A 88 -4.11 11.13 8.18
N LEU A 89 -4.75 11.58 7.09
CA LEU A 89 -4.70 12.97 6.66
C LEU A 89 -5.33 13.89 7.70
N VAL A 90 -6.50 13.53 8.23
CA VAL A 90 -7.18 14.27 9.30
C VAL A 90 -6.32 14.27 10.57
N LEU A 91 -5.81 13.11 10.98
CA LEU A 91 -4.93 12.99 12.15
C LEU A 91 -3.69 13.88 12.01
N ARG A 92 -3.07 13.89 10.84
CA ARG A 92 -1.92 14.74 10.56
C ARG A 92 -2.26 16.23 10.62
N ALA A 93 -3.43 16.63 10.09
CA ALA A 93 -3.87 18.02 10.18
C ALA A 93 -4.05 18.45 11.65
N LEU A 94 -4.58 17.57 12.50
CA LEU A 94 -4.74 17.80 13.93
C LEU A 94 -3.39 17.82 14.67
N LEU A 95 -2.47 16.91 14.34
CA LEU A 95 -1.15 16.79 14.98
C LEU A 95 -0.13 17.81 14.49
N GLY A 96 -0.42 18.53 13.40
CA GLY A 96 0.47 19.53 12.80
C GLY A 96 0.89 20.66 13.73
N VAL A 97 0.32 20.73 14.94
CA VAL A 97 0.57 21.74 15.96
C VAL A 97 1.68 21.34 16.96
N LEU A 98 2.02 20.05 17.12
CA LEU A 98 2.77 19.60 18.32
C LEU A 98 4.26 19.21 18.13
N LEU A 99 4.76 19.01 16.92
CA LEU A 99 6.07 18.35 16.73
C LEU A 99 7.04 19.17 15.86
N THR A 100 7.74 20.11 16.50
CA THR A 100 8.93 20.77 15.91
C THR A 100 10.18 20.10 16.46
N ILE A 101 10.57 18.96 15.89
CA ILE A 101 11.87 18.34 16.20
C ILE A 101 12.93 19.01 15.34
N ILE A 102 13.87 19.69 15.98
CA ILE A 102 14.94 20.42 15.30
C ILE A 102 16.11 19.46 15.06
N PHE A 103 16.33 19.08 13.81
CA PHE A 103 17.52 18.34 13.37
C PHE A 103 18.50 19.28 12.64
N ASN A 104 19.78 18.90 12.58
CA ASN A 104 20.77 19.59 11.73
C ASN A 104 20.32 19.55 10.26
N GLU A 105 20.36 20.69 9.57
CA GLU A 105 19.81 20.88 8.22
C GLU A 105 20.28 19.84 7.19
N LYS A 106 21.55 19.41 7.23
CA LYS A 106 22.07 18.39 6.30
C LYS A 106 21.49 17.00 6.58
N ILE A 107 21.43 16.62 7.86
CA ILE A 107 20.87 15.34 8.31
C ILE A 107 19.35 15.35 8.10
N ASN A 108 18.70 16.48 8.35
CA ASN A 108 17.27 16.67 8.17
C ASN A 108 16.85 16.44 6.71
N ARG A 109 17.54 17.08 5.75
CA ARG A 109 17.23 16.94 4.32
C ARG A 109 17.62 15.56 3.77
N GLY A 110 18.83 15.08 4.09
CA GLY A 110 19.30 13.77 3.63
C GLY A 110 18.45 12.62 4.18
N GLY A 111 18.15 12.66 5.48
CA GLY A 111 17.26 11.71 6.12
C GLY A 111 15.83 11.78 5.57
N GLY A 112 15.32 12.98 5.30
CA GLY A 112 14.04 13.19 4.63
C GLY A 112 13.98 12.56 3.23
N ALA A 113 15.04 12.69 2.44
CA ALA A 113 15.12 12.07 1.12
C ALA A 113 15.10 10.53 1.19
N VAL A 114 15.86 9.94 2.13
CA VAL A 114 15.88 8.47 2.33
C VAL A 114 14.52 7.97 2.82
N ALA A 115 13.93 8.63 3.82
CA ALA A 115 12.58 8.29 4.30
C ALA A 115 11.54 8.44 3.18
N GLY A 116 11.66 9.48 2.36
CA GLY A 116 10.78 9.73 1.21
C GLY A 116 10.91 8.66 0.12
N LEU A 117 12.11 8.14 -0.10
CA LEU A 117 12.34 7.02 -1.01
C LEU A 117 11.61 5.76 -0.51
N ILE A 118 11.79 5.39 0.76
CA ILE A 118 11.12 4.22 1.36
C ILE A 118 9.60 4.41 1.31
N GLN A 119 9.12 5.61 1.63
CA GLN A 119 7.71 5.95 1.57
C GLN A 119 7.17 5.83 0.14
N GLY A 120 7.92 6.32 -0.85
CA GLY A 120 7.57 6.21 -2.26
C GLY A 120 7.45 4.77 -2.71
N LEU A 121 8.39 3.90 -2.29
CA LEU A 121 8.31 2.47 -2.56
C LEU A 121 7.07 1.82 -1.92
N ALA A 122 6.77 2.16 -0.67
CA ALA A 122 5.56 1.67 0.01
C ALA A 122 4.27 2.14 -0.69
N LEU A 123 4.24 3.39 -1.16
CA LEU A 123 3.11 3.95 -1.90
C LEU A 123 2.93 3.25 -3.26
N VAL A 124 4.02 3.06 -4.00
CA VAL A 124 4.00 2.30 -5.26
C VAL A 124 3.52 0.87 -5.02
N PHE A 125 4.00 0.23 -3.96
CA PHE A 125 3.53 -1.10 -3.56
C PHE A 125 2.01 -1.08 -3.37
N LEU A 126 1.49 -0.14 -2.58
CA LEU A 126 0.07 -0.01 -2.28
C LEU A 126 -0.76 0.20 -3.56
N CYS A 127 -0.35 1.12 -4.44
CA CYS A 127 -1.07 1.43 -5.66
C CYS A 127 -1.07 0.28 -6.67
N VAL A 128 0.11 -0.32 -6.93
CA VAL A 128 0.24 -1.40 -7.92
C VAL A 128 -0.38 -2.70 -7.40
N TYR A 129 -0.28 -2.98 -6.10
CA TYR A 129 -0.95 -4.12 -5.50
C TYR A 129 -2.47 -3.97 -5.56
N ALA A 130 -3.01 -2.80 -5.21
CA ALA A 130 -4.44 -2.52 -5.36
C ALA A 130 -4.93 -2.68 -6.80
N ALA A 131 -4.20 -2.12 -7.77
CA ALA A 131 -4.54 -2.23 -9.18
C ALA A 131 -4.42 -3.67 -9.70
N GLY A 132 -3.43 -4.43 -9.23
CA GLY A 132 -3.23 -5.82 -9.62
C GLY A 132 -4.20 -6.82 -8.98
N LEU A 133 -4.87 -6.44 -7.88
CA LEU A 133 -5.99 -7.20 -7.32
C LEU A 133 -7.25 -7.08 -8.18
N TRP A 134 -7.31 -6.10 -9.09
CA TRP A 134 -8.48 -5.91 -9.94
C TRP A 134 -8.65 -7.11 -10.90
N PRO A 135 -9.82 -7.76 -10.94
CA PRO A 135 -10.01 -9.02 -11.67
C PRO A 135 -10.11 -8.85 -13.19
N GLN A 136 -10.08 -7.61 -13.70
CA GLN A 136 -10.07 -7.38 -15.14
C GLN A 136 -8.73 -7.83 -15.75
N PRO A 137 -8.73 -8.70 -16.78
CA PRO A 137 -7.50 -9.28 -17.33
C PRO A 137 -6.56 -8.22 -17.93
N ALA A 138 -7.11 -7.16 -18.51
CA ALA A 138 -6.34 -6.03 -19.03
C ALA A 138 -5.54 -5.30 -17.93
N MET A 139 -6.15 -5.08 -16.75
CA MET A 139 -5.47 -4.49 -15.59
C MET A 139 -4.35 -5.41 -15.10
N ARG A 140 -4.64 -6.71 -14.98
CA ARG A 140 -3.63 -7.69 -14.56
C ARG A 140 -2.46 -7.80 -15.54
N GLN A 141 -2.73 -7.74 -16.85
CA GLN A 141 -1.68 -7.79 -17.86
C GLN A 141 -0.80 -6.53 -17.83
N LEU A 142 -1.42 -5.35 -17.73
CA LEU A 142 -0.70 -4.07 -17.63
C LEU A 142 0.09 -3.94 -16.32
N PHE A 143 -0.54 -4.19 -15.17
CA PHE A 143 0.06 -3.93 -13.87
C PHE A 143 0.89 -5.08 -13.32
N VAL A 144 0.64 -6.34 -13.71
CA VAL A 144 1.33 -7.51 -13.15
C VAL A 144 2.26 -8.17 -14.15
N GLN A 145 1.87 -8.36 -15.41
CA GLN A 145 2.67 -9.15 -16.37
C GLN A 145 3.69 -8.30 -17.14
N ASN A 146 3.28 -7.12 -17.59
CA ASN A 146 4.09 -6.24 -18.42
C ASN A 146 4.96 -5.26 -17.62
N SER A 147 4.80 -5.18 -16.29
CA SER A 147 5.57 -4.28 -15.42
C SER A 147 6.63 -5.04 -14.64
N VAL A 148 7.85 -4.51 -14.63
CA VAL A 148 8.94 -5.04 -13.77
C VAL A 148 8.61 -4.80 -12.29
N VAL A 149 8.08 -3.62 -11.97
CA VAL A 149 7.67 -3.25 -10.62
C VAL A 149 6.52 -4.13 -10.14
N GLY A 150 5.50 -4.31 -10.96
CA GLY A 150 4.36 -5.19 -10.69
C GLY A 150 4.75 -6.64 -10.38
N ARG A 151 5.56 -7.24 -11.26
CA ARG A 151 6.09 -8.61 -11.04
C ARG A 151 6.85 -8.72 -9.72
N SER A 152 7.62 -7.70 -9.38
CA SER A 152 8.42 -7.68 -8.15
C SER A 152 7.52 -7.63 -6.91
N ILE A 153 6.52 -6.75 -6.92
CA ILE A 153 5.54 -6.59 -5.82
C ILE A 153 4.76 -7.89 -5.60
N PHE A 154 4.20 -8.49 -6.65
CA PHE A 154 3.43 -9.74 -6.53
C PHE A 154 4.28 -10.96 -6.18
N ARG A 155 5.59 -10.93 -6.45
CA ARG A 155 6.55 -11.95 -5.98
C ARG A 155 6.89 -11.79 -4.49
N LEU A 156 6.91 -10.55 -4.00
CA LEU A 156 7.22 -10.23 -2.60
C LEU A 156 6.00 -10.34 -1.68
N SER A 157 4.79 -10.07 -2.19
CA SER A 157 3.55 -10.09 -1.42
C SER A 157 3.29 -11.38 -0.64
N PRO A 158 3.49 -12.61 -1.15
CA PRO A 158 3.26 -13.81 -0.34
C PRO A 158 4.21 -13.89 0.85
N ARG A 159 5.47 -13.44 0.70
CA ARG A 159 6.45 -13.42 1.80
C ARG A 159 6.06 -12.40 2.87
N LEU A 160 5.57 -11.22 2.44
CA LEU A 160 5.08 -10.20 3.35
C LEU A 160 3.84 -10.66 4.10
N LEU A 161 2.88 -11.31 3.42
CA LEU A 161 1.67 -11.84 4.05
C LEU A 161 2.02 -12.88 5.12
N VAL A 162 2.90 -13.83 4.82
CA VAL A 162 3.37 -14.83 5.80
C VAL A 162 4.08 -14.17 6.97
N ALA A 163 4.98 -13.21 6.72
CA ALA A 163 5.72 -12.52 7.77
C ALA A 163 4.80 -11.69 8.69
N VAL A 164 3.76 -11.06 8.13
CA VAL A 164 2.78 -10.30 8.90
C VAL A 164 1.89 -11.24 9.72
N GLU A 165 1.45 -12.35 9.14
CA GLU A 165 0.61 -13.34 9.81
C GLU A 165 1.34 -14.11 10.91
N SER A 166 2.64 -14.36 10.77
CA SER A 166 3.43 -15.05 11.79
C SER A 166 3.72 -14.20 13.04
N HIS A 167 3.65 -12.86 12.94
CA HIS A 167 4.00 -11.95 14.03
C HIS A 167 2.78 -11.25 14.65
N LEU A 168 1.63 -11.24 13.99
CA LEU A 168 0.42 -10.60 14.50
C LEU A 168 -0.68 -11.65 14.69
N PRO A 169 -1.30 -11.72 15.88
CA PRO A 169 -2.43 -12.62 16.12
C PRO A 169 -3.55 -12.32 15.12
N ALA A 170 -4.29 -13.37 14.73
CA ALA A 170 -5.43 -13.22 13.85
C ALA A 170 -6.42 -12.20 14.45
N PRO A 171 -7.06 -11.36 13.62
CA PRO A 171 -8.05 -10.41 14.11
C PRO A 171 -9.15 -11.15 14.90
N ALA A 172 -9.58 -10.61 16.04
CA ALA A 172 -10.56 -11.29 16.91
C ALA A 172 -11.86 -11.68 16.17
N TRP A 173 -12.25 -10.88 15.18
CA TRP A 173 -13.43 -11.09 14.35
C TRP A 173 -13.25 -12.13 13.22
N SER A 174 -12.05 -12.69 13.02
CA SER A 174 -11.84 -13.83 12.11
C SER A 174 -11.97 -15.19 12.82
N LEU A 175 -12.15 -15.22 14.14
CA LEU A 175 -12.38 -16.44 14.91
C LEU A 175 -13.86 -16.86 14.94
N GLU A 176 -14.74 -16.01 14.44
CA GLU A 176 -16.19 -16.22 14.35
C GLU A 176 -16.61 -16.78 12.99
N GLU A 177 -15.77 -17.56 12.31
CA GLU A 177 -16.28 -18.37 11.20
C GLU A 177 -17.38 -19.28 11.76
N PRO A 178 -18.64 -19.16 11.29
CA PRO A 178 -19.63 -20.17 11.60
C PRO A 178 -19.10 -21.46 11.00
N GLN A 179 -18.89 -22.47 11.85
CA GLN A 179 -18.67 -23.84 11.39
C GLN A 179 -19.75 -24.14 10.35
N GLN A 180 -19.35 -24.25 9.08
CA GLN A 180 -20.28 -24.70 8.04
C GLN A 180 -20.81 -26.07 8.47
N PRO A 181 -22.14 -26.28 8.48
CA PRO A 181 -22.73 -27.57 8.82
C PRO A 181 -22.42 -28.65 7.78
#